data_AF-A0A409YWP4-F1
#
_entry.id   AF-A0A409YWP4-F1
#
_cell.length_a   1.000
_cell.length_b   1.000
_cell.length_c   1.000
_cell.angle_alpha   90.00
_cell.angle_beta   90.00
_cell.angle_gamma   90.00
#
_symmetry.space_group_name_H-M   'P 1'
#
loop_
_entity.id
_entity.type
_entity.pdbx_description
1 polymer ?
#
loop_
_entity_poly.entity_id
_entity_poly.type
_entity_poly.pdbx_seq_one_letter_code
_entity_poly.pdbx_strand_id
1 'polypeptide(L)'
;MCDAEALDWAIFSLTIISTNVTWWLFPLPTLFKSGFKTYAHDVAWECLRLQAPTFAAIRASDHPDRSCWQMIYYAGIIKQPTRFGTLKAFLKDSLIVVSSILSIYKLCSGDPSRDISGLNVSLWMYPSLPVAILGLSISIFSRTQFKGWVICIIILSVIVGVATGIAVAISRTYGHGIEVPATILMIYMGIPWWALLPPLIIPTIVLATFAKIGGPVVGAVSPGAYFPFCPLRGWGFASPILALGIISAGLAMYGCSLKPRFEPEEPVLTRGYELGRSHSSRSSK
;
A
#
# COMPACT_ATOMS: atom_id res chain seq x y z
N MET A 1 -9.82 -4.57 -29.70
CA MET A 1 -10.83 -5.60 -29.39
C MET A 1 -11.23 -5.45 -27.92
N CYS A 2 -12.49 -5.74 -27.57
CA CYS A 2 -13.10 -5.46 -26.28
C CYS A 2 -13.46 -6.78 -25.59
N ASP A 3 -12.46 -7.46 -25.00
CA ASP A 3 -12.63 -8.84 -24.54
C ASP A 3 -12.29 -8.97 -23.04
N ALA A 4 -12.84 -8.08 -22.20
CA ALA A 4 -12.61 -8.13 -20.76
C ALA A 4 -13.22 -9.41 -20.17
N GLU A 5 -12.35 -10.32 -19.75
CA GLU A 5 -12.74 -11.54 -19.02
C GLU A 5 -13.00 -11.24 -17.54
N ALA A 6 -13.60 -12.20 -16.82
CA ALA A 6 -13.85 -12.06 -15.38
C ALA A 6 -12.55 -11.77 -14.59
N LEU A 7 -11.42 -12.34 -15.04
CA LEU A 7 -10.10 -12.10 -14.46
C LEU A 7 -9.67 -10.63 -14.60
N ASP A 8 -10.00 -9.98 -15.71
CA ASP A 8 -9.66 -8.57 -15.97
C ASP A 8 -10.39 -7.66 -15.01
N TRP A 9 -11.71 -7.89 -14.86
CA TRP A 9 -12.54 -7.16 -13.91
C TRP A 9 -12.06 -7.34 -12.47
N ALA A 10 -11.63 -8.56 -12.10
CA ALA A 10 -11.10 -8.84 -10.78
C ALA A 10 -9.79 -8.06 -10.51
N ILE A 11 -8.81 -8.14 -11.43
CA ILE A 11 -7.54 -7.41 -11.32
C ILE A 11 -7.79 -5.91 -11.23
N PHE A 12 -8.64 -5.38 -12.12
CA PHE A 12 -8.97 -3.97 -12.15
C PHE A 12 -9.64 -3.48 -10.86
N SER A 13 -10.67 -4.20 -10.39
CA SER A 13 -11.41 -3.82 -9.18
C SER A 13 -10.52 -3.87 -7.95
N LEU A 14 -9.71 -4.92 -7.79
CA LEU A 14 -8.78 -5.04 -6.68
C LEU A 14 -7.71 -3.95 -6.71
N THR A 15 -7.21 -3.60 -7.89
CA THR A 15 -6.24 -2.52 -8.08
C THR A 15 -6.84 -1.17 -7.67
N ILE A 16 -8.04 -0.83 -8.16
CA ILE A 16 -8.71 0.43 -7.82
C ILE A 16 -9.01 0.50 -6.33
N ILE A 17 -9.55 -0.57 -5.73
CA ILE A 17 -9.85 -0.58 -4.31
C ILE A 17 -8.58 -0.36 -3.49
N SER A 18 -7.55 -1.17 -3.74
CA SER A 18 -6.30 -1.15 -2.96
C SER A 18 -5.53 0.17 -3.09
N THR A 19 -5.42 0.74 -4.30
CA THR A 19 -4.60 1.95 -4.54
C THR A 19 -5.36 3.26 -4.43
N ASN A 20 -6.67 3.28 -4.70
CA ASN A 20 -7.44 4.52 -4.82
C ASN A 20 -8.58 4.65 -3.81
N VAL A 21 -9.03 3.57 -3.16
CA VAL A 21 -10.14 3.61 -2.20
C VAL A 21 -9.67 3.47 -0.75
N THR A 22 -8.75 2.53 -0.48
CA THR A 22 -8.39 2.21 0.91
C THR A 22 -7.75 3.37 1.68
N TRP A 23 -7.07 4.31 1.03
CA TRP A 23 -6.33 5.36 1.75
C TRP A 23 -7.22 6.46 2.32
N TRP A 24 -8.41 6.72 1.77
CA TRP A 24 -9.36 7.72 2.29
C TRP A 24 -10.58 7.12 2.97
N LEU A 25 -11.02 5.93 2.53
CA LEU A 25 -12.19 5.27 3.10
C LEU A 25 -11.89 4.66 4.46
N PHE A 26 -10.71 4.06 4.61
CA PHE A 26 -10.39 3.35 5.85
C PHE A 26 -10.10 4.29 7.03
N PRO A 27 -9.53 5.48 6.83
CA PRO A 27 -9.46 6.49 7.89
C PRO A 27 -10.79 7.19 8.17
N LEU A 28 -11.84 7.02 7.36
CA LEU A 28 -13.10 7.76 7.49
C LEU A 28 -13.71 7.77 8.91
N PRO A 29 -13.65 6.69 9.71
CA PRO A 29 -14.13 6.75 11.10
C PRO A 29 -13.41 7.80 11.97
N THR A 30 -12.15 8.13 11.69
CA THR A 30 -11.38 9.14 12.46
C THR A 30 -11.85 10.56 12.18
N LEU A 31 -12.48 10.82 11.02
CA LEU A 31 -13.15 12.08 10.72
C LEU A 31 -14.26 12.37 11.74
N PHE A 32 -15.06 11.36 12.05
CA PHE A 32 -16.20 11.48 12.94
C PHE A 32 -15.83 11.42 14.43
N LYS A 33 -14.74 10.73 14.77
CA LYS A 33 -14.29 10.58 16.16
C LYS A 33 -13.36 11.70 16.64
N SER A 34 -12.41 12.09 15.79
CA SER A 34 -11.25 12.90 16.18
C SER A 34 -11.08 14.16 15.33
N GLY A 35 -12.02 14.43 14.44
CA GLY A 35 -12.08 15.63 13.60
C GLY A 35 -11.25 15.58 12.32
N PHE A 36 -11.47 16.57 11.46
CA PHE A 36 -10.89 16.64 10.11
C PHE A 36 -9.37 16.69 10.08
N LYS A 37 -8.74 17.41 11.03
CA LYS A 37 -7.27 17.50 11.09
C LYS A 37 -6.62 16.13 11.29
N THR A 38 -7.21 15.30 12.13
CA THR A 38 -6.74 13.95 12.43
C THR A 38 -6.96 13.03 11.22
N TYR A 39 -8.13 13.12 10.61
CA TYR A 39 -8.44 12.41 9.37
C TYR A 39 -7.45 12.76 8.25
N ALA A 40 -7.17 14.04 8.03
CA ALA A 40 -6.24 14.49 7.00
C ALA A 40 -4.81 14.00 7.25
N HIS A 41 -4.38 13.90 8.52
CA HIS A 41 -3.09 13.30 8.89
C HIS A 41 -3.06 11.80 8.54
N ASP A 42 -4.06 11.02 8.96
CA ASP A 42 -4.13 9.59 8.70
C ASP A 42 -4.17 9.29 7.18
N VAL A 43 -4.94 10.10 6.43
CA VAL A 43 -5.03 10.06 4.97
C VAL A 43 -3.70 10.36 4.30
N ALA A 44 -3.02 11.44 4.70
CA ALA A 44 -1.71 11.79 4.16
C ALA A 44 -0.65 10.74 4.47
N TRP A 45 -0.73 10.12 5.65
CA TRP A 45 0.17 9.03 6.03
C TRP A 45 -0.05 7.78 5.16
N GLU A 46 -1.30 7.41 4.89
CA GLU A 46 -1.60 6.28 4.00
C GLU A 46 -1.15 6.56 2.55
N CYS A 47 -1.32 7.79 2.06
CA CYS A 47 -0.77 8.20 0.77
C CYS A 47 0.77 8.08 0.75
N LEU A 48 1.45 8.56 1.80
CA LEU A 48 2.90 8.40 1.95
C LEU A 48 3.31 6.92 1.93
N ARG A 49 2.61 6.07 2.70
CA ARG A 49 2.87 4.63 2.75
C ARG A 49 2.70 3.99 1.37
N LEU A 50 1.68 4.36 0.62
CA LEU A 50 1.48 3.84 -0.74
C LEU A 50 2.59 4.29 -1.68
N GLN A 51 2.98 5.57 -1.67
CA GLN A 51 3.91 6.13 -2.67
C GLN A 51 5.40 5.96 -2.31
N ALA A 52 5.75 5.97 -1.03
CA ALA A 52 7.12 5.83 -0.53
C ALA A 52 7.14 4.87 0.69
N PRO A 53 6.83 3.58 0.49
CA PRO A 53 6.66 2.62 1.60
C PRO A 53 7.93 2.45 2.43
N THR A 54 9.12 2.53 1.83
CA THR A 54 10.39 2.45 2.57
C THR A 54 10.59 3.63 3.53
N PHE A 55 10.14 4.83 3.16
CA PHE A 55 10.18 6.00 4.02
C PHE A 55 9.25 5.80 5.23
N ALA A 56 8.01 5.38 5.00
CA ALA A 56 7.07 5.07 6.07
C ALA A 56 7.58 3.93 6.98
N ALA A 57 8.23 2.91 6.40
CA ALA A 57 8.82 1.78 7.12
C ALA A 57 9.96 2.19 8.05
N ILE A 58 10.87 3.05 7.59
CA ILE A 58 11.96 3.55 8.42
C ILE A 58 11.42 4.45 9.53
N ARG A 59 10.48 5.35 9.22
CA ARG A 59 9.81 6.18 10.24
C ARG A 59 9.11 5.35 11.32
N ALA A 60 8.55 4.20 10.96
CA ALA A 60 8.00 3.26 11.93
C ALA A 60 9.09 2.58 12.76
N SER A 61 10.19 2.18 12.13
CA SER A 61 11.30 1.45 12.75
C SER A 61 12.21 2.32 13.63
N ASP A 62 12.21 3.64 13.43
CA ASP A 62 12.90 4.62 14.26
C ASP A 62 12.31 4.72 15.67
N HIS A 63 11.06 4.27 15.86
CA HIS A 63 10.43 4.28 17.18
C HIS A 63 11.04 3.19 18.08
N PRO A 64 11.41 3.49 19.34
CA PRO A 64 12.08 2.52 20.21
C PRO A 64 11.19 1.32 20.57
N ASP A 65 9.88 1.55 20.71
CA ASP A 65 8.93 0.48 20.99
C ASP A 65 8.49 -0.22 19.70
N ARG A 66 8.97 -1.46 19.53
CA ARG A 66 8.66 -2.34 18.39
C ARG A 66 7.18 -2.70 18.31
N SER A 67 6.48 -2.76 19.44
CA SER A 67 5.07 -3.12 19.47
C SER A 67 4.19 -2.10 18.74
N CYS A 68 4.64 -0.85 18.64
CA CYS A 68 3.96 0.24 17.95
C CYS A 68 4.26 0.30 16.43
N TRP A 69 5.31 -0.38 15.95
CA TRP A 69 5.79 -0.26 14.56
C TRP A 69 4.69 -0.53 13.54
N GLN A 70 3.84 -1.52 13.80
CA GLN A 70 2.73 -1.86 12.91
C GLN A 70 1.77 -0.68 12.74
N MET A 71 1.29 -0.09 13.84
CA MET A 71 0.34 1.03 13.77
C MET A 71 0.99 2.30 13.22
N ILE A 72 2.27 2.51 13.47
CA ILE A 72 3.01 3.63 12.88
C ILE A 72 3.10 3.44 11.37
N TYR A 73 3.43 2.24 10.88
CA TYR A 73 3.51 1.99 9.45
C TYR A 73 2.17 2.19 8.74
N TYR A 74 1.11 1.56 9.24
CA TYR A 74 -0.19 1.62 8.58
C TYR A 74 -0.88 2.96 8.77
N ALA A 75 -0.97 3.48 9.99
CA ALA A 75 -1.82 4.63 10.31
C ALA A 75 -1.04 5.90 10.69
N GLY A 76 0.28 5.84 10.91
CA GLY A 76 1.05 6.97 11.42
C GLY A 76 0.74 7.28 12.88
N ILE A 77 0.31 6.27 13.64
CA ILE A 77 -0.11 6.42 15.03
C ILE A 77 0.81 5.60 15.93
N ILE A 78 1.31 6.24 16.98
CA ILE A 78 2.06 5.58 18.06
C ILE A 78 1.04 4.96 19.02
N LYS A 79 0.70 3.70 18.76
CA LYS A 79 -0.27 2.91 19.53
C LYS A 79 0.00 1.43 19.32
N GLN A 80 -0.30 0.61 20.31
CA GLN A 80 -0.26 -0.83 20.12
C GLN A 80 -1.38 -1.31 19.18
N PRO A 81 -1.11 -2.29 18.31
CA PRO A 81 -2.09 -2.79 17.35
C PRO A 81 -3.23 -3.50 18.09
N THR A 82 -4.46 -3.03 17.85
CA THR A 82 -5.67 -3.75 18.27
C THR A 82 -5.95 -4.90 17.30
N ARG A 83 -6.81 -5.86 17.69
CA ARG A 83 -7.24 -6.94 16.77
C ARG A 83 -7.84 -6.40 15.48
N PHE A 84 -8.68 -5.36 15.59
CA PHE A 84 -9.29 -4.70 14.45
C PHE A 84 -8.26 -3.95 13.59
N GLY A 85 -7.31 -3.24 14.22
CA GLY A 85 -6.20 -2.58 13.50
C GLY A 85 -5.34 -3.57 12.73
N THR A 86 -5.03 -4.71 13.35
CA THR A 86 -4.29 -5.82 12.73
C THR A 86 -5.06 -6.41 11.54
N LEU A 87 -6.36 -6.67 11.70
CA LEU A 87 -7.20 -7.21 10.62
C LEU A 87 -7.26 -6.25 9.43
N LYS A 88 -7.42 -4.95 9.71
CA LYS A 88 -7.45 -3.89 8.71
C LYS A 88 -6.13 -3.79 7.94
N ALA A 89 -5.00 -3.90 8.63
CA ALA A 89 -3.68 -3.96 8.04
C ALA A 89 -3.52 -5.17 7.09
N PHE A 90 -3.86 -6.38 7.55
CA PHE A 90 -3.81 -7.58 6.72
C PHE A 90 -4.74 -7.51 5.51
N LEU A 91 -5.94 -6.93 5.67
CA LEU A 91 -6.88 -6.76 4.56
C LEU A 91 -6.31 -5.83 3.48
N LYS A 92 -5.62 -4.74 3.87
CA LYS A 92 -4.99 -3.84 2.91
C LYS A 92 -3.92 -4.57 2.11
N ASP A 93 -3.00 -5.23 2.80
CA ASP A 93 -1.87 -5.87 2.16
C ASP A 93 -2.28 -7.12 1.37
N SER A 94 -3.31 -7.86 1.82
CA SER A 94 -3.83 -9.01 1.06
C SER A 94 -4.44 -8.60 -0.27
N LEU A 95 -5.15 -7.46 -0.35
CA LEU A 95 -5.66 -6.94 -1.62
C LEU A 95 -4.52 -6.65 -2.60
N ILE A 96 -3.42 -6.06 -2.13
CA ILE A 96 -2.22 -5.80 -2.94
C ILE A 96 -1.59 -7.12 -3.42
N VAL A 97 -1.42 -8.08 -2.51
CA VAL A 97 -0.80 -9.38 -2.82
C VAL A 97 -1.65 -10.17 -3.81
N VAL A 98 -2.95 -10.33 -3.55
CA VAL A 98 -3.86 -11.07 -4.43
C VAL A 98 -3.93 -10.43 -5.81
N SER A 99 -4.07 -9.11 -5.88
CA SER A 99 -4.07 -8.41 -7.17
C SER A 99 -2.76 -8.57 -7.93
N SER A 100 -1.62 -8.58 -7.23
CA SER A 100 -0.31 -8.83 -7.85
C SER A 100 -0.18 -10.26 -8.36
N ILE A 101 -0.63 -11.26 -7.58
CA ILE A 101 -0.64 -12.68 -8.00
C ILE A 101 -1.52 -12.87 -9.24
N LEU A 102 -2.73 -12.29 -9.26
CA LEU A 102 -3.63 -12.38 -10.43
C LEU A 102 -3.02 -11.70 -11.66
N SER A 103 -2.35 -10.57 -11.46
CA SER A 103 -1.62 -9.88 -12.55
C SER A 103 -0.54 -10.80 -13.11
N ILE A 104 0.33 -11.37 -12.26
CA ILE A 104 1.39 -12.30 -12.67
C ILE A 104 0.81 -13.56 -13.32
N TYR A 105 -0.27 -14.11 -12.78
CA TYR A 105 -0.94 -15.27 -13.35
C TYR A 105 -1.40 -14.96 -14.78
N LYS A 106 -2.05 -13.81 -14.99
CA LYS A 106 -2.47 -13.35 -16.32
C LYS A 106 -1.29 -13.15 -17.26
N LEU A 107 -0.15 -12.65 -16.77
CA LEU A 107 1.08 -12.55 -17.57
C LEU A 107 1.54 -13.94 -18.04
N CYS A 108 1.57 -14.91 -17.13
CA CYS A 108 2.08 -16.24 -17.40
C CYS A 108 1.13 -17.09 -18.26
N SER A 109 -0.18 -16.83 -18.21
CA SER A 109 -1.19 -17.55 -18.99
C SER A 109 -1.55 -16.88 -20.32
N GLY A 110 -1.04 -15.67 -20.56
CA GLY A 110 -1.33 -14.91 -21.77
C GLY A 110 -0.69 -15.50 -23.03
N ASP A 111 -1.40 -15.36 -24.15
CA ASP A 111 -0.92 -15.76 -25.47
C ASP A 111 0.09 -14.72 -26.00
N PRO A 112 1.35 -15.12 -26.27
CA PRO A 112 2.39 -14.20 -26.74
C PRO A 112 2.13 -13.60 -28.13
N SER A 113 1.13 -14.10 -28.86
CA SER A 113 0.71 -13.57 -30.16
C SER A 113 -0.30 -12.41 -30.07
N ARG A 114 -0.88 -12.14 -28.89
CA ARG A 114 -1.84 -11.03 -28.69
C ARG A 114 -1.12 -9.71 -28.44
N ASP A 115 -1.76 -8.61 -28.84
CA ASP A 115 -1.26 -7.24 -28.59
C ASP A 115 -1.04 -6.99 -27.09
N ILE A 116 0.24 -6.98 -26.71
CA ILE A 116 0.73 -6.83 -25.34
C ILE A 116 0.63 -5.39 -24.81
N SER A 117 0.21 -4.43 -25.64
CA SER A 117 0.07 -3.02 -25.23
C SER A 117 -0.84 -2.82 -24.02
N GLY A 118 -1.76 -3.75 -23.75
CA GLY A 118 -2.61 -3.71 -22.57
C GLY A 118 -2.34 -4.81 -21.53
N LEU A 119 -1.31 -5.62 -21.76
CA LEU A 119 -0.63 -6.35 -20.70
C LEU A 119 0.13 -5.36 -19.80
N ASN A 120 0.79 -4.37 -20.42
CA ASN A 120 1.29 -3.14 -19.76
C ASN A 120 0.21 -2.42 -18.96
N VAL A 121 -1.05 -2.57 -19.40
CA VAL A 121 -2.25 -1.98 -18.80
C VAL A 121 -2.79 -2.83 -17.61
N SER A 122 -2.23 -4.01 -17.36
CA SER A 122 -2.65 -4.91 -16.26
C SER A 122 -1.62 -5.04 -15.13
N LEU A 123 -0.39 -4.58 -15.34
CA LEU A 123 0.73 -4.63 -14.38
C LEU A 123 0.68 -3.58 -13.26
N TRP A 124 -0.47 -2.96 -13.05
CA TRP A 124 -0.57 -1.67 -12.37
C TRP A 124 -0.48 -1.78 -10.86
N MET A 125 -0.68 -2.99 -10.36
CA MET A 125 -0.55 -3.29 -8.95
C MET A 125 0.82 -3.81 -8.55
N TYR A 126 1.59 -4.34 -9.50
CA TYR A 126 2.92 -4.89 -9.25
C TYR A 126 3.89 -3.87 -8.62
N PRO A 127 3.94 -2.59 -9.04
CA PRO A 127 4.72 -1.56 -8.36
C PRO A 127 4.29 -1.28 -6.91
N SER A 128 3.08 -1.67 -6.51
CA SER A 128 2.59 -1.53 -5.13
C SER A 128 2.97 -2.71 -4.23
N LEU A 129 3.49 -3.81 -4.78
CA LEU A 129 3.90 -4.98 -4.01
C LEU A 129 4.92 -4.69 -2.88
N PRO A 130 5.91 -3.78 -3.05
CA PRO A 130 6.80 -3.39 -1.97
C PRO A 130 6.06 -2.85 -0.74
N VAL A 131 4.91 -2.18 -0.95
CA VAL A 131 4.08 -1.66 0.15
C VAL A 131 3.59 -2.80 1.04
N ALA A 132 3.13 -3.90 0.44
CA ALA A 132 2.63 -5.06 1.17
C ALA A 132 3.78 -5.89 1.77
N ILE A 133 4.88 -6.08 1.04
CA ILE A 133 6.05 -6.80 1.56
C ILE A 133 6.59 -6.09 2.80
N LEU A 134 6.75 -4.76 2.74
CA LEU A 134 7.19 -3.95 3.88
C LEU A 134 6.19 -4.00 5.04
N GLY A 135 4.89 -3.89 4.77
CA GLY A 135 3.84 -3.92 5.80
C GLY A 135 3.73 -5.25 6.54
N LEU A 136 3.75 -6.36 5.80
CA LEU A 136 3.77 -7.70 6.38
C LEU A 136 5.07 -7.93 7.15
N SER A 137 6.20 -7.50 6.60
CA SER A 137 7.51 -7.61 7.26
C SER A 137 7.54 -6.85 8.58
N ILE A 138 7.09 -5.59 8.61
CA ILE A 138 6.99 -4.82 9.87
C ILE A 138 6.07 -5.50 10.86
N SER A 139 4.94 -6.05 10.40
CA SER A 139 3.99 -6.76 11.26
C SER A 139 4.63 -8.00 11.89
N ILE A 140 5.44 -8.76 11.15
CA ILE A 140 6.18 -9.91 11.67
C ILE A 140 7.32 -9.43 12.59
N PHE A 141 8.15 -8.52 12.12
CA PHE A 141 9.37 -8.12 12.80
C PHE A 141 9.13 -7.31 14.07
N SER A 142 7.97 -6.64 14.19
CA SER A 142 7.49 -6.03 15.44
C SER A 142 7.44 -7.02 16.61
N ARG A 143 7.32 -8.32 16.33
CA ARG A 143 7.23 -9.41 17.31
C ARG A 143 8.54 -10.20 17.45
N THR A 144 9.56 -9.88 16.67
CA THR A 144 10.83 -10.62 16.65
C THR A 144 11.96 -9.79 17.23
N GLN A 145 12.98 -10.45 17.77
CA GLN A 145 14.15 -9.83 18.40
C GLN A 145 15.32 -9.60 17.43
N PHE A 146 15.09 -9.67 16.11
CA PHE A 146 16.16 -9.48 15.12
C PHE A 146 16.74 -8.06 15.15
N LYS A 147 17.99 -7.92 14.71
CA LYS A 147 18.64 -6.61 14.50
C LYS A 147 18.06 -5.94 13.25
N GLY A 148 17.89 -4.62 13.28
CA GLY A 148 17.28 -3.86 12.18
C GLY A 148 17.95 -4.06 10.81
N TRP A 149 19.28 -4.15 10.77
CA TRP A 149 20.00 -4.38 9.50
C TRP A 149 19.69 -5.75 8.87
N VAL A 150 19.46 -6.79 9.69
CA VAL A 150 19.07 -8.14 9.21
C VAL A 150 17.70 -8.07 8.56
N ILE A 151 16.77 -7.34 9.19
CA ILE A 151 15.42 -7.11 8.66
C ILE A 151 15.49 -6.44 7.29
N CYS A 152 16.30 -5.39 7.15
CA CYS A 152 16.49 -4.70 5.87
C CYS A 152 17.02 -5.64 4.78
N ILE A 153 18.03 -6.49 5.09
CA ILE A 153 18.58 -7.44 4.12
C ILE A 153 17.56 -8.47 3.68
N ILE A 154 16.77 -9.02 4.62
CA ILE A 154 15.73 -10.01 4.28
C ILE A 154 14.68 -9.37 3.36
N ILE A 155 14.21 -8.17 3.70
CA ILE A 155 13.21 -7.46 2.90
C ILE A 155 13.74 -7.15 1.50
N LEU A 156 14.95 -6.61 1.39
CA LEU A 156 15.57 -6.33 0.10
C LEU A 156 15.77 -7.60 -0.72
N SER A 157 16.22 -8.69 -0.10
CA SER A 157 16.36 -9.99 -0.77
C SER A 157 15.03 -10.51 -1.31
N VAL A 158 13.93 -10.36 -0.56
CA VAL A 158 12.59 -10.75 -1.00
C VAL A 158 12.12 -9.88 -2.17
N ILE A 159 12.28 -8.55 -2.08
CA ILE A 159 11.88 -7.63 -3.16
C ILE A 159 12.67 -7.93 -4.45
N VAL A 160 14.00 -8.07 -4.34
CA VAL A 160 14.86 -8.38 -5.49
C VAL A 160 14.56 -9.77 -6.05
N GLY A 161 14.35 -10.76 -5.20
CA GLY A 161 14.00 -12.13 -5.62
C GLY A 161 12.68 -12.17 -6.39
N VAL A 162 11.64 -11.48 -5.87
CA VAL A 162 10.34 -11.37 -6.56
C VAL A 162 10.48 -10.60 -7.87
N ALA A 163 11.22 -9.48 -7.88
CA ALA A 163 11.49 -8.70 -9.09
C ALA A 163 12.14 -9.54 -10.18
N THR A 164 13.17 -10.29 -9.79
CA THR A 164 13.93 -11.15 -10.68
C THR A 164 13.05 -12.29 -11.21
N GLY A 165 12.27 -12.93 -10.34
CA GLY A 165 11.35 -14.00 -10.74
C GLY A 165 10.34 -13.54 -11.78
N ILE A 166 9.78 -12.34 -11.60
CA ILE A 166 8.83 -11.73 -12.53
C ILE A 166 9.52 -11.38 -13.85
N ALA A 167 10.68 -10.71 -13.79
CA ALA A 167 11.46 -10.40 -14.98
C ALA A 167 11.81 -11.66 -15.81
N VAL A 168 12.18 -12.75 -15.16
CA VAL A 168 12.49 -14.03 -15.81
C VAL A 168 11.24 -14.65 -16.43
N ALA A 169 10.11 -14.67 -15.72
CA ALA A 169 8.85 -15.20 -16.25
C ALA A 169 8.43 -14.44 -17.52
N ILE A 170 8.46 -13.11 -17.49
CA ILE A 170 8.10 -12.27 -18.64
C ILE A 170 9.07 -12.47 -19.80
N SER A 171 10.37 -12.49 -19.52
CA SER A 171 11.41 -12.69 -20.55
C SER A 171 11.23 -14.02 -21.28
N ARG A 172 10.81 -15.08 -20.57
CA ARG A 172 10.54 -16.38 -21.16
C ARG A 172 9.24 -16.42 -21.97
N THR A 173 8.21 -15.69 -21.57
CA THR A 173 6.90 -15.74 -22.23
C THR A 173 6.81 -14.81 -23.45
N TYR A 174 7.36 -13.59 -23.36
CA TYR A 174 7.13 -12.54 -24.38
C TYR A 174 8.39 -12.06 -25.10
N GLY A 175 9.59 -12.53 -24.73
CA GLY A 175 10.83 -12.29 -25.46
C GLY A 175 11.35 -10.84 -25.51
N HIS A 176 10.63 -9.84 -24.98
CA HIS A 176 10.97 -8.41 -25.08
C HIS A 176 10.81 -7.61 -23.77
N GLY A 177 11.68 -6.61 -23.58
CA GLY A 177 11.89 -5.79 -22.37
C GLY A 177 10.82 -4.72 -22.08
N ILE A 178 9.58 -4.97 -22.46
CA ILE A 178 8.46 -4.02 -22.34
C ILE A 178 8.08 -3.75 -20.88
N GLU A 179 8.46 -4.63 -19.96
CA GLU A 179 8.13 -4.56 -18.52
C GLU A 179 9.31 -4.19 -17.61
N VAL A 180 10.46 -3.89 -18.21
CA VAL A 180 11.65 -3.41 -17.51
C VAL A 180 11.34 -2.17 -16.66
N PRO A 181 10.55 -1.17 -17.13
CA PRO A 181 10.24 0.00 -16.31
C PRO A 181 9.46 -0.32 -15.03
N ALA A 182 8.47 -1.23 -15.09
CA ALA A 182 7.67 -1.60 -13.92
C ALA A 182 8.51 -2.39 -12.90
N THR A 183 9.39 -3.27 -13.37
CA THR A 183 10.30 -4.04 -12.51
C THR A 183 11.35 -3.15 -11.86
N ILE A 184 11.96 -2.25 -12.64
CA ILE A 184 12.88 -1.24 -12.12
C ILE A 184 12.17 -0.40 -11.06
N LEU A 185 10.93 0.03 -11.31
CA LEU A 185 10.20 0.84 -10.36
C LEU A 185 9.86 0.07 -9.07
N MET A 186 9.52 -1.20 -9.15
CA MET A 186 9.29 -2.02 -7.96
C MET A 186 10.56 -2.09 -7.09
N ILE A 187 11.71 -2.39 -7.71
CA ILE A 187 13.00 -2.39 -7.02
C ILE A 187 13.27 -0.99 -6.44
N TYR A 188 13.02 0.05 -7.23
CA TYR A 188 13.24 1.43 -6.84
C TYR A 188 12.42 1.83 -5.60
N MET A 189 11.13 1.48 -5.56
CA MET A 189 10.26 1.75 -4.41
C MET A 189 10.62 0.91 -3.17
N GLY A 190 11.27 -0.24 -3.36
CA GLY A 190 11.76 -1.10 -2.29
C GLY A 190 13.08 -0.67 -1.65
N ILE A 191 13.82 0.26 -2.28
CA ILE A 191 15.11 0.75 -1.80
C ILE A 191 14.93 2.14 -1.16
N PRO A 192 15.55 2.41 0.02
CA PRO A 192 15.46 3.71 0.68
C PRO A 192 16.42 4.73 0.04
N TRP A 193 16.25 5.06 -1.25
CA TRP A 193 17.14 5.99 -1.97
C TRP A 193 17.28 7.36 -1.32
N TRP A 194 16.22 7.82 -0.67
CA TRP A 194 16.17 9.07 0.08
C TRP A 194 17.15 9.09 1.26
N ALA A 195 17.56 7.93 1.79
CA ALA A 195 18.56 7.86 2.86
C ALA A 195 19.97 8.21 2.34
N LEU A 196 20.23 7.97 1.05
CA LEU A 196 21.48 8.36 0.38
C LEU A 196 21.39 9.78 -0.16
N LEU A 197 20.27 10.12 -0.80
CA LEU A 197 20.02 11.41 -1.45
C LEU A 197 18.60 11.88 -1.10
N PRO A 198 18.40 12.66 -0.02
CA PRO A 198 17.08 13.10 0.44
C PRO A 198 16.16 13.72 -0.63
N PRO A 199 16.68 14.50 -1.61
CA PRO A 199 15.84 15.04 -2.68
C PRO A 199 15.13 13.98 -3.54
N LEU A 200 15.58 12.72 -3.54
CA LEU A 200 14.98 11.63 -4.33
C LEU A 200 13.61 11.18 -3.82
N ILE A 201 13.16 11.62 -2.64
CA ILE A 201 11.83 11.27 -2.13
C ILE A 201 10.70 11.79 -3.03
N ILE A 202 10.84 13.00 -3.59
CA ILE A 202 9.84 13.61 -4.48
C ILE A 202 9.72 12.87 -5.82
N PRO A 203 10.80 12.62 -6.58
CA PRO A 203 10.70 11.85 -7.80
C PRO A 203 10.21 10.42 -7.53
N THR A 204 10.52 9.83 -6.37
CA THR A 204 9.94 8.53 -5.96
C THR A 204 8.42 8.59 -5.90
N ILE A 205 7.86 9.60 -5.23
CA ILE A 205 6.41 9.78 -5.11
C ILE A 205 5.75 9.98 -6.48
N VAL A 206 6.36 10.80 -7.34
CA VAL A 206 5.84 11.10 -8.69
C VAL A 206 5.85 9.83 -9.56
N LEU A 207 6.97 9.10 -9.59
CA LEU A 207 7.10 7.87 -10.37
C LEU A 207 6.16 6.77 -9.87
N ALA A 208 6.06 6.59 -8.55
CA ALA A 208 5.14 5.64 -7.92
C ALA A 208 3.68 5.96 -8.27
N THR A 209 3.32 7.24 -8.29
CA THR A 209 1.99 7.70 -8.69
C THR A 209 1.75 7.38 -10.17
N PHE A 210 2.67 7.78 -11.05
CA PHE A 210 2.55 7.53 -12.48
C PHE A 210 2.42 6.04 -12.81
N ALA A 211 3.11 5.15 -12.10
CA ALA A 211 2.99 3.73 -12.38
C ALA A 211 1.67 3.10 -11.95
N LYS A 212 0.98 3.69 -10.96
CA LYS A 212 -0.32 3.21 -10.49
C LYS A 212 -1.48 3.78 -11.29
N ILE A 213 -1.39 5.05 -11.69
CA ILE A 213 -2.49 5.77 -12.38
C ILE A 213 -2.22 6.09 -13.85
N GLY A 214 -0.97 6.12 -14.28
CA GLY A 214 -0.58 6.45 -15.65
C GLY A 214 -1.07 5.40 -16.63
N GLY A 215 -0.96 4.13 -16.26
CA GLY A 215 -1.58 3.04 -17.00
C GLY A 215 -3.09 3.27 -17.22
N PRO A 216 -3.94 3.36 -16.17
CA PRO A 216 -5.40 3.53 -16.31
C PRO A 216 -5.78 4.68 -17.20
N VAL A 217 -5.10 5.79 -17.00
CA VAL A 217 -5.34 7.02 -17.73
C VAL A 217 -4.96 6.83 -19.20
N VAL A 218 -3.74 6.37 -19.49
CA VAL A 218 -3.26 6.18 -20.87
C VAL A 218 -4.09 5.13 -21.61
N GLY A 219 -4.40 4.00 -20.98
CA GLY A 219 -5.24 2.96 -21.57
C GLY A 219 -6.64 3.47 -21.92
N ALA A 220 -7.26 4.23 -21.03
CA ALA A 220 -8.59 4.75 -21.26
C ALA A 220 -8.65 5.85 -22.34
N VAL A 221 -7.61 6.66 -22.53
CA VAL A 221 -7.64 7.81 -23.46
C VAL A 221 -6.90 7.56 -24.77
N SER A 222 -5.90 6.69 -24.79
CA SER A 222 -5.10 6.45 -25.99
C SER A 222 -5.84 5.52 -26.95
N PRO A 223 -6.06 5.92 -28.22
CA PRO A 223 -6.69 5.06 -29.23
C PRO A 223 -5.84 3.82 -29.54
N GLY A 224 -4.51 3.94 -29.45
CA GLY A 224 -3.55 2.88 -29.76
C GLY A 224 -3.12 2.00 -28.58
N ALA A 225 -3.62 2.27 -27.36
CA ALA A 225 -3.37 1.39 -26.22
C ALA A 225 -4.50 0.35 -26.09
N TYR A 226 -4.15 -0.92 -25.90
CA TYR A 226 -5.14 -1.93 -25.56
C TYR A 226 -5.70 -1.65 -24.16
N PHE A 227 -7.02 -1.49 -24.07
CA PHE A 227 -7.75 -1.29 -22.84
C PHE A 227 -8.97 -2.21 -22.85
N PRO A 228 -9.01 -3.24 -21.99
CA PRO A 228 -10.02 -4.30 -22.10
C PRO A 228 -11.43 -3.80 -21.75
N PHE A 229 -11.55 -2.70 -20.99
CA PHE A 229 -12.82 -2.17 -20.48
C PHE A 229 -13.42 -1.08 -21.38
N CYS A 230 -13.98 -1.46 -22.52
CA CYS A 230 -14.58 -0.51 -23.46
C CYS A 230 -15.66 0.44 -22.87
N PRO A 231 -16.52 0.03 -21.93
CA PRO A 231 -17.45 0.95 -21.25
C PRO A 231 -16.77 2.06 -20.43
N LEU A 232 -15.51 1.84 -20.03
CA LEU A 232 -14.73 2.78 -19.23
C LEU A 232 -13.78 3.61 -20.10
N ARG A 233 -13.85 3.53 -21.44
CA ARG A 233 -12.97 4.26 -22.33
C ARG A 233 -13.36 5.74 -22.38
N GLY A 234 -12.37 6.62 -22.35
CA GLY A 234 -12.52 8.06 -22.48
C GLY A 234 -12.23 8.87 -21.21
N TRP A 235 -12.28 10.19 -21.36
CA TRP A 235 -11.91 11.14 -20.31
C TRP A 235 -12.85 11.12 -19.09
N GLY A 236 -14.10 10.65 -19.25
CA GLY A 236 -15.03 10.54 -18.12
C GLY A 236 -14.54 9.60 -17.01
N PHE A 237 -13.83 8.53 -17.38
CA PHE A 237 -13.21 7.60 -16.44
C PHE A 237 -11.77 8.00 -16.09
N ALA A 238 -11.00 8.45 -17.07
CA ALA A 238 -9.59 8.79 -16.87
C ALA A 238 -9.39 10.00 -15.94
N SER A 239 -10.25 11.04 -16.06
CA SER A 239 -10.06 12.29 -15.31
C SER A 239 -10.21 12.12 -13.79
N PRO A 240 -11.24 11.42 -13.28
CA PRO A 240 -11.34 11.15 -11.83
C PRO A 240 -10.14 10.37 -11.29
N ILE A 241 -9.65 9.37 -12.00
CA ILE A 241 -8.48 8.58 -11.57
C ILE A 241 -7.21 9.43 -11.56
N LEU A 242 -7.01 10.25 -12.60
CA LEU A 242 -5.88 11.17 -12.66
C LEU A 242 -5.92 12.16 -11.48
N ALA A 243 -7.10 12.74 -11.20
CA ALA A 243 -7.29 13.64 -10.06
C ALA A 243 -6.98 12.96 -8.73
N LEU A 244 -7.48 11.73 -8.51
CA LEU A 244 -7.18 10.95 -7.30
C LEU A 244 -5.67 10.67 -7.15
N GLY A 245 -4.98 10.36 -8.25
CA GLY A 245 -3.53 10.16 -8.23
C GLY A 245 -2.76 11.44 -7.89
N ILE A 246 -3.14 12.58 -8.47
CA ILE A 246 -2.53 13.89 -8.16
C ILE A 246 -2.75 14.26 -6.69
N ILE A 247 -3.98 14.09 -6.18
CA ILE A 247 -4.31 14.35 -4.78
C ILE A 247 -3.48 13.43 -3.86
N SER A 248 -3.41 12.14 -4.19
CA SER A 248 -2.61 11.16 -3.43
C SER A 248 -1.13 11.53 -3.41
N ALA A 249 -0.56 11.96 -4.54
CA ALA A 249 0.83 12.43 -4.60
C ALA A 249 1.05 13.68 -3.75
N GLY A 250 0.15 14.67 -3.83
CA GLY A 250 0.21 15.88 -3.00
C GLY A 250 0.15 15.58 -1.50
N LEU A 251 -0.75 14.69 -1.11
CA LEU A 251 -0.89 14.22 0.27
C LEU A 251 0.31 13.41 0.73
N ALA A 252 0.92 12.60 -0.14
CA ALA A 252 2.15 11.87 0.18
C ALA A 252 3.33 12.82 0.43
N MET A 253 3.47 13.86 -0.40
CA MET A 253 4.50 14.90 -0.20
C MET A 253 4.31 15.65 1.13
N TYR A 254 3.05 16.01 1.46
CA TYR A 254 2.73 16.55 2.77
C TYR A 254 3.06 15.55 3.89
N GLY A 255 2.74 14.27 3.67
CA GLY A 255 3.05 13.15 4.57
C GLY A 255 4.53 13.04 4.93
N CYS A 256 5.46 13.36 4.03
CA CYS A 256 6.90 13.35 4.32
C CYS A 256 7.30 14.27 5.50
N SER A 257 6.55 15.36 5.69
CA SER A 257 6.76 16.32 6.78
C SER A 257 6.08 15.92 8.09
N LEU A 258 5.16 14.95 8.04
CA LEU A 258 4.42 14.50 9.22
C LEU A 258 5.30 13.67 10.15
N LYS A 259 4.99 13.77 11.44
CA LYS A 259 5.48 12.84 12.46
C LYS A 259 4.35 11.90 12.85
N PRO A 260 4.68 10.65 13.26
CA PRO A 260 3.71 9.79 13.89
C PRO A 260 3.06 10.50 15.08
N ARG A 261 1.73 10.43 15.17
CA ARG A 261 0.97 11.09 16.22
C ARG A 261 0.70 10.15 17.38
N PHE A 262 0.60 10.69 18.58
CA PHE A 262 0.01 9.96 19.70
C PHE A 262 -1.51 10.05 19.59
N GLU A 263 -2.18 8.93 19.80
CA GLU A 263 -3.62 8.92 20.00
C GLU A 263 -3.86 8.77 21.51
N PRO A 264 -4.60 9.70 22.15
CA PRO A 264 -4.95 9.53 23.54
C PRO A 264 -5.70 8.20 23.67
N GLU A 265 -5.32 7.36 24.63
CA GLU A 265 -6.11 6.19 24.96
C GLU A 265 -7.53 6.67 25.26
N GLU A 266 -8.53 6.14 24.54
CA GLU A 266 -9.92 6.31 24.97
C GLU A 266 -9.95 5.85 26.44
N PRO A 267 -10.44 6.67 27.38
CA PRO A 267 -10.58 6.22 28.75
C PRO A 267 -11.40 4.95 28.68
N VAL A 268 -10.81 3.84 29.13
CA VAL A 268 -11.53 2.60 29.33
C VAL A 268 -12.67 2.98 30.24
N LEU A 269 -13.87 3.14 29.67
CA LEU A 269 -15.09 3.23 30.43
C LEU A 269 -15.03 2.03 31.35
N THR A 270 -14.78 2.30 32.63
CA THR A 270 -14.70 1.34 33.72
C THR A 270 -16.09 0.73 33.81
N ARG A 271 -16.36 -0.22 32.91
CA ARG A 271 -17.61 -0.94 32.81
C ARG A 271 -17.60 -1.96 33.94
N GLY A 272 -18.03 -1.49 35.11
CA GLY A 272 -18.71 -2.30 36.12
C GLY A 272 -17.91 -3.41 36.80
N TYR A 273 -16.81 -3.09 37.47
CA TYR A 273 -16.23 -3.99 38.49
C TYR A 273 -15.94 -3.32 39.86
N GLU A 274 -16.51 -2.14 40.12
CA GLU A 274 -16.50 -1.52 41.46
C GLU A 274 -17.84 -1.68 42.22
N LEU A 275 -18.63 -2.70 41.90
CA LEU A 275 -19.88 -3.02 42.61
C LEU A 275 -19.81 -4.33 43.41
N GLY A 276 -18.60 -4.80 43.74
CA GLY A 276 -18.40 -6.06 44.47
C GLY A 276 -17.46 -6.00 45.68
N ARG A 277 -16.98 -4.83 46.10
CA ARG A 277 -15.97 -4.71 47.18
C ARG A 277 -16.38 -3.87 48.39
N SER A 278 -17.69 -3.63 48.58
CA SER A 278 -18.21 -2.92 49.74
C SER A 278 -19.18 -3.76 50.59
N HIS A 279 -18.88 -5.03 50.88
CA HIS A 279 -19.51 -5.76 51.99
C HIS A 279 -18.75 -7.05 52.32
N SER A 280 -17.65 -6.95 53.08
CA SER A 280 -17.16 -8.04 53.93
C SER A 280 -16.01 -7.53 54.82
N SER A 281 -16.34 -6.62 55.74
CA SER A 281 -15.48 -6.31 56.88
C SER A 281 -16.34 -5.87 58.07
N ARG A 282 -17.05 -6.83 58.66
CA ARG A 282 -17.57 -6.72 60.04
C ARG A 282 -18.06 -8.09 60.51
N SER A 283 -17.18 -8.82 61.18
CA SER A 283 -17.54 -9.51 62.43
C SER A 283 -16.27 -10.12 63.04
N SER A 284 -15.65 -9.38 63.94
CA SER A 284 -14.81 -9.92 65.00
C SER A 284 -15.42 -9.48 66.33
N LYS A 285 -16.08 -10.40 67.01
CA LYS A 285 -16.16 -10.51 68.46
C LYS A 285 -16.20 -12.00 68.78
#